data_AF-A0A2V9LUX8-F1
#
_entry.id   AF-A0A2V9LUX8-F1
#
_cell.length_a   1.000
_cell.length_b   1.000
_cell.length_c   1.000
_cell.angle_alpha   90.00
_cell.angle_beta   90.00
_cell.angle_gamma   90.00
#
_symmetry.space_group_name_H-M   'P 1'
#
loop_
_entity.id
_entity.type
_entity.pdbx_description
1 polymer ?
#
loop_
_entity_poly.entity_id
_entity_poly.type
_entity_poly.pdbx_seq_one_letter_code
_entity_poly.pdbx_strand_id
1 'polypeptide(L)' 'MTTTEQTNSLQKLLDFLDELERHKIYFRLERDRSEAIMVRVDVPGERWEIEFFADGEVEVEI' A
#
# COMPACT_ATOMS: atom_id res chain seq x y z
N MET A 1 12.59 -27.55 -2.08
CA MET A 1 12.44 -26.54 -3.14
C MET A 1 11.25 -25.69 -2.75
N THR A 2 11.48 -24.65 -1.96
CA THR A 2 10.44 -23.70 -1.58
C THR A 2 10.39 -22.65 -2.68
N THR A 3 9.36 -22.71 -3.51
CA THR A 3 9.03 -21.64 -4.44
C THR A 3 8.70 -20.42 -3.59
N THR A 4 9.57 -19.42 -3.57
CA THR A 4 9.22 -18.10 -3.07
C THR A 4 8.11 -17.59 -3.99
N GLU A 5 6.87 -17.57 -3.53
CA GLU A 5 5.81 -16.94 -4.30
C GLU A 5 6.15 -15.45 -4.43
N GLN A 6 6.33 -15.00 -5.66
CA GLN A 6 6.52 -13.59 -5.95
C GLN A 6 5.14 -12.93 -5.73
N THR A 7 4.91 -12.39 -4.53
CA THR A 7 3.66 -11.67 -4.21
C THR A 7 3.49 -10.50 -5.16
N ASN A 8 2.46 -10.54 -6.01
CA ASN A 8 2.18 -9.48 -6.97
C ASN A 8 1.69 -8.20 -6.25
N SER A 9 1.72 -7.06 -6.95
CA SER A 9 1.40 -5.75 -6.37
C SER A 9 0.03 -5.70 -5.68
N LEU A 10 -0.98 -6.32 -6.28
CA LEU A 10 -2.32 -6.36 -5.70
C LEU A 10 -2.35 -7.10 -4.36
N GLN A 11 -1.67 -8.24 -4.26
CA GLN A 11 -1.61 -8.97 -3.00
C GLN A 11 -0.86 -8.17 -1.92
N LYS A 12 0.24 -7.48 -2.27
CA LYS A 12 0.93 -6.58 -1.33
C LYS A 12 0.02 -5.46 -0.81
N LEU A 13 -0.76 -4.86 -1.70
CA LEU A 13 -1.73 -3.83 -1.33
C LEU A 13 -2.78 -4.41 -0.38
N LEU A 14 -3.41 -5.54 -0.72
CA LEU A 14 -4.43 -6.17 0.12
C LEU A 14 -3.89 -6.53 1.52
N ASP A 15 -2.71 -7.14 1.59
CA ASP A 15 -2.07 -7.47 2.86
C ASP A 15 -1.83 -6.21 3.71
N PHE A 16 -1.40 -5.11 3.07
CA PHE A 16 -1.21 -3.82 3.75
C PHE A 16 -2.53 -3.22 4.25
N LEU A 17 -3.61 -3.28 3.46
CA LEU A 17 -4.92 -2.80 3.90
C LEU A 17 -5.44 -3.62 5.09
N ASP A 18 -5.26 -4.95 5.07
CA ASP A 18 -5.60 -5.82 6.19
C ASP A 18 -4.82 -5.44 7.46
N GLU A 19 -3.54 -5.05 7.35
CA GLU A 19 -2.76 -4.52 8.48
C GLU A 19 -3.36 -3.24 9.04
N LEU A 20 -3.70 -2.27 8.18
CA LEU A 20 -4.29 -1.00 8.60
C LEU A 20 -5.63 -1.20 9.30
N GLU A 21 -6.49 -2.05 8.74
CA GLU A 21 -7.80 -2.38 9.31
C GLU A 21 -7.67 -3.05 10.68
N ARG A 22 -6.76 -4.02 10.83
CA ARG A 22 -6.53 -4.68 12.13
C ARG A 22 -6.06 -3.73 13.21
N HIS A 23 -5.28 -2.72 12.84
CA HIS A 23 -4.82 -1.67 13.75
C HIS A 23 -5.82 -0.51 13.89
N LYS A 24 -6.95 -0.55 13.18
CA LYS A 24 -7.98 0.51 13.13
C LYS A 24 -7.40 1.86 12.70
N ILE A 25 -6.42 1.83 11.81
CA ILE A 25 -5.82 3.03 11.23
C ILE A 25 -6.69 3.45 10.05
N TYR A 26 -7.08 4.73 10.04
CA TYR A 26 -7.85 5.29 8.94
C TYR A 26 -6.97 5.50 7.71
N PHE A 27 -7.48 5.12 6.55
CA PHE A 27 -6.82 5.31 5.27
C PHE A 27 -7.82 5.64 4.16
N ARG A 28 -7.32 6.16 3.04
CA ARG A 28 -8.05 6.27 1.78
C ARG A 28 -7.22 5.71 0.64
N LEU A 29 -7.91 5.14 -0.35
CA LEU A 29 -7.32 4.77 -1.63
C LEU A 29 -7.53 5.90 -2.63
N GLU A 30 -6.46 6.25 -3.32
CA GLU A 30 -6.42 7.30 -4.33
C GLU A 30 -5.65 6.79 -5.56
N ARG A 31 -5.86 7.43 -6.73
CA ARG A 31 -5.18 7.09 -7.98
C ARG A 31 -4.80 8.37 -8.70
N ASP A 32 -3.62 8.86 -8.39
CA ASP A 32 -3.06 10.09 -8.96
C ASP A 32 -2.15 9.80 -10.17
N ARG A 33 -1.60 8.58 -10.25
CA ARG A 33 -0.80 8.08 -11.39
C ARG A 33 -1.55 6.99 -12.17
N SER A 34 -1.15 6.79 -13.43
CA SER A 34 -1.72 5.72 -14.27
C SER A 34 -1.30 4.33 -13.83
N GLU A 35 -0.07 4.19 -13.35
CA GLU A 35 0.57 2.91 -13.04
C GLU A 35 0.53 2.51 -11.54
N ALA A 36 -0.08 3.31 -10.66
CA ALA A 36 -0.08 3.03 -9.22
C ALA A 36 -1.44 3.27 -8.54
N ILE A 37 -1.64 2.59 -7.41
CA ILE A 37 -2.68 2.91 -6.42
C ILE A 37 -1.98 3.49 -5.19
N MET A 38 -2.41 4.65 -4.74
CA MET A 38 -1.91 5.27 -3.52
C MET A 38 -2.80 4.92 -2.33
N VAL A 39 -2.19 4.56 -1.21
CA VAL A 39 -2.82 4.49 0.10
C VAL A 39 -2.37 5.72 0.89
N ARG A 40 -3.31 6.63 1.17
CA ARG A 40 -3.07 7.78 2.03
C ARG A 40 -3.47 7.43 3.45
N VAL A 41 -2.51 7.51 4.38
CA VAL A 41 -2.69 7.13 5.79
C VAL A 41 -2.54 8.37 6.67
N ASP A 42 -3.57 8.63 7.47
CA ASP A 42 -3.61 9.80 8.34
C ASP A 42 -3.26 9.37 9.77
N VAL A 43 -2.05 9.72 10.24
CA VAL A 43 -1.59 9.47 11.61
C VAL A 43 -1.37 10.79 12.35
N PRO A 44 -1.30 10.82 13.69
CA PRO A 44 -1.07 12.06 14.42
C PRO A 44 0.25 12.73 14.04
N GLY A 45 0.16 13.89 13.37
CA GLY A 45 1.32 14.73 13.04
C GLY A 45 1.96 14.44 11.68
N GLU A 46 1.54 13.40 10.96
CA GLU A 46 2.08 13.02 9.66
C GLU A 46 0.97 12.58 8.71
N ARG A 47 1.25 12.62 7.41
CA ARG A 47 0.40 12.03 6.37
C ARG A 47 1.29 11.21 5.48
N TRP A 48 1.11 9.90 5.52
CA TRP A 48 1.91 9.01 4.70
C TRP A 48 1.22 8.76 3.38
N GLU A 49 1.99 8.77 2.31
CA GLU A 49 1.56 8.42 0.96
C GLU A 49 2.35 7.18 0.53
N ILE A 50 1.64 6.06 0.37
CA ILE A 50 2.23 4.78 -0.01
C ILE A 50 1.71 4.40 -1.39
N GLU A 51 2.56 4.41 -2.41
CA GLU A 51 2.19 4.08 -3.79
C GLU A 51 2.56 2.62 -4.12
N PHE A 52 1.57 1.83 -4.55
CA PHE A 52 1.75 0.46 -5.04
C PHE A 52 1.68 0.45 -6.56
N PHE A 53 2.82 0.22 -7.22
CA PHE A 53 2.95 0.23 -8.68
C PHE A 53 2.58 -1.12 -9.29
N ALA A 54 2.07 -1.12 -10.52
CA ALA A 54 1.61 -2.32 -11.21
C ALA A 54 2.71 -3.38 -11.43
N ASP A 55 3.97 -2.97 -11.48
CA ASP A 55 5.14 -3.85 -11.60
C ASP A 55 5.60 -4.45 -10.26
N GLY A 56 5.00 -4.03 -9.16
CA GLY A 56 5.28 -4.52 -7.81
C GLY A 56 6.25 -3.67 -7.01
N GLU A 57 6.73 -2.55 -7.54
CA GLU A 57 7.41 -1.52 -6.75
C GLU A 57 6.46 -0.87 -5.73
N VAL A 58 7.02 -0.44 -4.59
CA VAL A 58 6.29 0.28 -3.55
C VAL A 58 7.13 1.48 -3.11
N GLU A 59 6.55 2.67 -3.21
CA GLU A 59 7.17 3.93 -2.76
C GLU A 59 6.44 4.46 -1.51
N VAL A 60 7.17 5.18 -0.65
CA VAL A 60 6.64 5.76 0.60
C VAL A 60 7.16 7.18 0.77
N GLU A 61 6.25 8.12 1.00
CA GLU A 61 6.53 9.52 1.37
C GLU A 61 5.82 9.87 2.70
N ILE A 62 6.43 10.73 3.54
CA ILE A 62 5.98 11.12 4.90
C ILE A 62 5.84 12.64 5.02
#